data_AF-A0A426QF81-F1
#
_entry.id   AF-A0A426QF81-F1
#
_cell.length_a   1.000
_cell.length_b   1.000
_cell.length_c   1.000
_cell.angle_alpha   90.00
_cell.angle_beta   90.00
_cell.angle_gamma   90.00
#
_symmetry.space_group_name_H-M   'P 1'
#
loop_
_entity.id
_entity.type
_entity.pdbx_description
1 polymer ?
#
loop_
_entity_poly.entity_id
_entity_poly.type
_entity_poly.pdbx_seq_one_letter_code
_entity_poly.pdbx_strand_id
1 'polypeptide(L)' 'MSTAALASAIGYNTQSIHARLCRKGDFYGIRPKKLPNGRLVWPANTVDRLLGEKEEA' A
#
# COMPACT_ATOMS: atom_id res chain seq x y z
N MET A 1 2.42 8.85 2.14
CA MET A 1 1.15 8.88 1.37
C MET A 1 0.01 8.22 2.16
N SER A 2 -1.24 8.58 1.88
CA SER A 2 -2.44 7.92 2.43
C SER A 2 -2.88 6.75 1.52
N THR A 3 -3.70 5.83 2.05
CA THR A 3 -4.22 4.69 1.27
C THR A 3 -5.05 5.14 0.06
N ALA A 4 -5.80 6.25 0.18
CA ALA A 4 -6.58 6.79 -0.93
C ALA A 4 -5.69 7.36 -2.05
N ALA A 5 -4.60 8.04 -1.69
CA ALA A 5 -3.64 8.55 -2.67
C ALA A 5 -2.92 7.40 -3.40
N LEU A 6 -2.54 6.36 -2.66
CA LEU A 6 -2.00 5.13 -3.24
C LEU A 6 -2.98 4.51 -4.22
N ALA A 7 -4.22 4.28 -3.78
CA ALA A 7 -5.30 3.69 -4.56
C ALA A 7 -5.53 4.45 -5.88
N SER A 8 -5.58 5.78 -5.83
CA SER A 8 -5.72 6.61 -7.04
C SER A 8 -4.52 6.49 -7.97
N ALA A 9 -3.29 6.36 -7.45
CA ALA A 9 -2.08 6.26 -8.26
C ALA A 9 -1.97 4.93 -9.00
N ILE A 10 -2.46 3.84 -8.40
CA ILE A 10 -2.46 2.49 -9.02
C ILE A 10 -3.79 2.13 -9.70
N GLY A 11 -4.77 3.04 -9.72
CA GLY A 11 -6.11 2.79 -10.28
C GLY A 11 -6.89 1.68 -9.55
N TYR A 12 -6.67 1.52 -8.24
CA TYR A 12 -7.24 0.43 -7.44
C TYR A 12 -8.25 0.94 -6.41
N ASN A 13 -9.07 0.04 -5.85
CA ASN A 13 -10.04 0.41 -4.81
C ASN A 13 -9.39 0.41 -3.42
N THR A 14 -9.53 1.52 -2.68
CA THR A 14 -9.08 1.67 -1.30
C THR A 14 -9.58 0.53 -0.38
N GLN A 15 -10.84 0.11 -0.53
CA GLN A 15 -11.43 -0.98 0.27
C GLN A 15 -10.74 -2.32 0.03
N SER A 16 -10.35 -2.62 -1.22
CA SER A 16 -9.62 -3.85 -1.54
C SER A 16 -8.23 -3.87 -0.91
N ILE A 17 -7.56 -2.71 -0.84
CA ILE A 17 -6.27 -2.56 -0.13
C ILE A 17 -6.45 -2.85 1.36
N HIS A 18 -7.46 -2.26 2.01
CA HIS A 18 -7.78 -2.53 3.41
C HIS A 18 -8.13 -3.99 3.65
N ALA A 19 -8.97 -4.59 2.80
CA ALA A 19 -9.35 -6.00 2.92
C ALA A 19 -8.14 -6.93 2.84
N ARG A 20 -7.20 -6.66 1.93
CA ARG A 20 -5.97 -7.44 1.79
C ARG A 20 -5.04 -7.26 2.96
N LEU A 21 -4.87 -6.04 3.47
CA LEU A 21 -4.08 -5.78 4.68
C LEU A 21 -4.66 -6.47 5.92
N CYS A 22 -5.98 -6.48 6.07
CA CYS A 22 -6.60 -7.18 7.20
C CYS A 22 -6.47 -8.70 7.08
N ARG A 23 -6.56 -9.26 5.86
CA ARG A 23 -6.47 -10.72 5.65
C ARG A 23 -5.05 -11.25 5.67
N LYS A 24 -4.10 -10.52 5.08
CA LYS A 24 -2.72 -10.99 4.85
C LYS A 24 -1.70 -10.28 5.76
N GLY A 25 -2.02 -9.09 6.26
CA GLY A 25 -1.10 -8.26 7.04
C GLY A 25 -0.10 -7.47 6.20
N ASP A 26 0.00 -7.77 4.91
CA ASP A 26 0.85 -7.08 3.94
C ASP A 26 0.09 -6.79 2.64
N PHE A 27 0.56 -5.77 1.92
CA PHE A 27 0.11 -5.50 0.57
C PHE A 27 1.28 -5.65 -0.39
N TYR A 28 1.41 -6.84 -1.03
CA TYR A 28 2.50 -7.18 -1.96
C TYR A 28 3.88 -7.03 -1.29
N GLY A 29 4.01 -7.45 -0.04
CA GLY A 29 5.26 -7.31 0.72
C GLY A 29 5.50 -5.91 1.30
N ILE A 30 4.60 -4.95 1.06
CA ILE A 30 4.69 -3.60 1.62
C ILE A 30 3.83 -3.51 2.87
N ARG A 31 4.45 -3.08 3.96
CA ARG A 31 3.78 -2.88 5.26
C ARG A 31 3.59 -1.39 5.52
N PRO A 32 2.34 -0.89 5.58
CA PRO A 32 2.09 0.49 5.95
C PRO A 32 2.46 0.71 7.42
N LYS A 33 3.01 1.90 7.74
CA LYS A 33 3.27 2.29 9.12
C LYS A 33 1.99 2.83 9.74
N LYS A 34 1.56 2.23 10.85
CA LYS A 34 0.41 2.70 11.61
C LYS A 34 0.84 3.92 12.44
N LEU A 35 0.16 5.04 12.26
CA LEU A 35 0.37 6.24 13.07
C LEU A 35 -0.47 6.19 14.35
N PRO A 36 -0.10 6.96 15.38
CA PRO A 36 -0.88 7.06 16.62
C PRO A 36 -2.31 7.61 16.40
N ASN A 37 -2.55 8.30 15.27
CA ASN A 37 -3.88 8.75 14.86
C ASN A 37 -4.72 7.67 14.13
N GLY A 38 -4.26 6.42 14.10
CA GLY A 38 -4.94 5.30 13.45
C GLY A 38 -4.84 5.28 11.92
N ARG A 39 -4.21 6.27 11.29
CA ARG A 39 -3.99 6.28 9.83
C ARG A 39 -2.83 5.36 9.44
N LEU A 40 -2.95 4.81 8.23
CA LEU A 40 -1.89 4.04 7.57
C LEU A 40 -1.09 4.98 6.68
N VAL A 41 0.21 5.09 6.95
CA VAL A 41 1.14 5.81 6.08
C VAL A 41 1.90 4.83 5.22
N TRP A 42 1.80 5.06 3.91
CA TRP A 42 2.51 4.34 2.89
C TRP A 42 3.78 5.09 2.50
N PRO A 43 4.93 4.41 2.35
CA PRO A 43 6.12 5.00 1.76
C PRO A 43 5.84 5.43 0.32
N ALA A 44 6.48 6.49 -0.17
CA ALA A 44 6.28 7.00 -1.54
C ALA A 44 6.66 5.95 -2.60
N ASN A 45 7.67 5.13 -2.31
CA ASN A 45 8.13 4.02 -3.15
C ASN A 45 7.13 2.85 -3.21
N THR A 46 5.96 2.95 -2.57
CA THR A 46 4.95 1.88 -2.63
C THR A 46 4.39 1.73 -4.03
N VAL A 47 4.07 2.85 -4.69
CA VAL A 47 3.50 2.85 -6.05
C VAL A 47 4.50 2.24 -7.03
N ASP A 48 5.76 2.65 -6.91
CA ASP A 48 6.89 2.18 -7.72
C ASP A 48 7.13 0.66 -7.56
N ARG A 49 7.21 0.17 -6.32
CA ARG A 49 7.30 -1.27 -6.04
C ARG A 49 6.09 -2.08 -6.48
N LEU A 50 4.91 -1.47 -6.63
CA LEU A 50 3.68 -2.15 -7.08
C LEU A 50 3.53 -2.17 -8.60
N LEU A 51 3.89 -1.08 -9.27
CA LEU A 51 3.84 -0.96 -10.73
C LEU A 51 5.02 -1.70 -11.40
N GLY A 52 6.04 -2.02 -10.63
CA GLY A 52 7.05 -3.00 -11.01
C GLY A 52 8.32 -2.36 -11.54
N GLU A 53 9.19 -1.94 -10.63
CA GLU A 53 10.50 -2.59 -10.66
C GLU A 53 10.32 -3.97 -10.02
N LYS A 54 10.10 -4.98 -10.87
CA LYS A 54 10.62 -6.31 -10.56
C LYS A 54 12.13 -6.14 -10.41
N GLU A 55 12.64 -6.05 -9.20
CA GLU A 55 14.03 -6.46 -8.97
C GLU A 55 14.00 -7.95 -8.64
N GLU A 56 13.90 -8.75 -9.71
CA GLU A 56 14.62 -10.02 -9.77
C GLU A 56 16.11 -9.65 -9.88
N ALA A 57 16.82 -9.78 -8.75
CA ALA A 57 18.27 -9.98 -8.70
C ALA A 57 18.62 -10.75 -7.42
#